data_AF-A0A2V8E8F4-F1
#
_entry.id   AF-A0A2V8E8F4-F1
#
_cell.length_a   1.000
_cell.length_b   1.000
_cell.length_c   1.000
_cell.angle_alpha   90.00
_cell.angle_beta   90.00
_cell.angle_gamma   90.00
#
_symmetry.space_group_name_H-M   'P 1'
#
loop_
_entity.id
_entity.type
_entity.pdbx_description
1 polymer ?
#
loop_
_entity_poly.entity_id
_entity_poly.type
_entity_poly.pdbx_seq_one_letter_code
_entity_poly.pdbx_strand_id
1 'polypeptide(L)'
;MDAADPQIQKSLRGGMSIQKVIRNVEGFRKECPQVSVEFITTVTRANVDELEALVELGLGLGVQRFIFRELFYYPDNNVVDHSRMPGLLLQSGQFSAMTERIKSRYQGRADLIFAPNEVLDASARTMTENSKFVGRDVGVVWLHADERN
;
A
#
# COMPACT_ATOMS: atom_id res chain seq x y z
N MET A 1 -4.32 -3.20 -0.71
CA MET A 1 -5.45 -3.15 -1.68
C MET A 1 -5.53 -1.73 -2.20
N ASP A 2 -5.78 -1.50 -3.49
CA ASP A 2 -5.60 -0.17 -4.08
C ASP A 2 -6.89 0.49 -4.55
N ALA A 3 -7.94 -0.28 -4.83
CA ALA A 3 -9.28 0.21 -5.15
C ALA A 3 -10.35 -0.82 -4.75
N ALA A 4 -11.56 -0.35 -4.44
CA ALA A 4 -12.74 -1.22 -4.26
C ALA A 4 -13.38 -1.62 -5.59
N ASP A 5 -13.14 -0.85 -6.66
CA ASP A 5 -13.59 -1.18 -8.01
C ASP A 5 -12.71 -2.27 -8.64
N PRO A 6 -13.30 -3.40 -9.12
CA PRO A 6 -12.54 -4.50 -9.71
C PRO A 6 -11.76 -4.15 -10.98
N GLN A 7 -12.24 -3.21 -11.80
CA GLN A 7 -11.55 -2.79 -13.02
C GLN A 7 -10.32 -1.96 -12.68
N ILE A 8 -10.45 -0.99 -11.78
CA ILE A 8 -9.34 -0.16 -11.32
C ILE A 8 -8.30 -1.03 -10.62
N GLN A 9 -8.70 -1.93 -9.71
CA GLN A 9 -7.77 -2.84 -9.04
C GLN A 9 -7.02 -3.73 -10.04
N LYS A 10 -7.72 -4.27 -11.06
CA LYS A 10 -7.10 -5.10 -12.10
C LYS A 10 -6.11 -4.29 -12.94
N SER A 11 -6.41 -3.03 -13.24
CA SER A 11 -5.51 -2.15 -14.01
C SER A 11 -4.21 -1.81 -13.27
N LEU A 12 -4.28 -1.75 -11.92
CA LEU A 12 -3.16 -1.40 -11.04
C LEU A 12 -2.33 -2.62 -10.61
N ARG A 13 -2.95 -3.78 -10.39
CA ARG A 13 -2.31 -4.98 -9.82
C ARG A 13 -2.56 -6.24 -10.66
N GLY A 14 -2.40 -6.12 -11.98
CA GLY A 14 -2.65 -7.17 -12.98
C GLY A 14 -2.77 -8.59 -12.43
N GLY A 15 -3.97 -9.18 -12.48
CA GLY A 15 -4.24 -10.54 -12.00
C GLY A 15 -4.81 -10.64 -10.58
N MET A 16 -4.86 -9.55 -9.81
CA MET A 16 -5.49 -9.54 -8.49
C MET A 16 -7.03 -9.47 -8.59
N SER A 17 -7.73 -10.35 -7.86
CA SER A 17 -9.18 -10.37 -7.76
C SER A 17 -9.63 -9.84 -6.40
N ILE A 18 -10.42 -8.77 -6.38
CA ILE A 18 -10.99 -8.20 -5.15
C ILE A 18 -11.77 -9.25 -4.36
N GLN A 19 -12.56 -10.08 -5.05
CA GLN A 19 -13.33 -11.15 -4.42
C GLN A 19 -12.45 -12.23 -3.75
N LYS A 20 -11.23 -12.45 -4.24
CA LYS A 20 -10.25 -13.31 -3.54
C LYS A 20 -9.69 -12.61 -2.31
N VAL A 21 -9.36 -11.32 -2.41
CA VAL A 21 -8.87 -10.54 -1.28
C VAL A 21 -9.89 -10.49 -0.15
N ILE A 22 -11.16 -10.20 -0.46
CA ILE A 22 -12.28 -10.18 0.50
C ILE A 22 -12.36 -11.51 1.25
N ARG A 23 -12.46 -12.62 0.51
CA ARG A 23 -12.54 -13.97 1.10
C ARG A 23 -11.34 -14.30 1.98
N ASN A 24 -10.14 -13.90 1.56
CA ASN A 24 -8.93 -14.10 2.35
C ASN A 24 -8.96 -13.31 3.65
N VAL A 25 -9.42 -12.04 3.63
CA VAL A 25 -9.55 -11.20 4.83
C VAL A 25 -10.59 -11.78 5.78
N GLU A 26 -11.75 -12.20 5.27
CA GLU A 26 -12.81 -12.81 6.08
C GLU A 26 -12.35 -14.12 6.73
N GLY A 27 -11.72 -15.00 5.94
CA GLY A 27 -11.17 -16.27 6.43
C GLY A 27 -10.09 -16.03 7.50
N PHE A 28 -9.14 -15.13 7.22
CA PHE A 28 -8.08 -14.79 8.14
C PHE A 28 -8.62 -14.23 9.47
N ARG A 29 -9.59 -13.32 9.43
CA ARG A 29 -10.21 -12.77 10.65
C ARG A 29 -10.96 -13.82 11.46
N LYS A 30 -11.57 -14.80 10.80
CA LYS A 30 -12.25 -15.92 11.48
C LYS A 30 -11.24 -16.81 12.21
N GLU A 31 -10.09 -17.07 11.61
CA GLU A 31 -9.05 -17.94 12.17
C GLU A 31 -8.14 -17.21 13.19
N CYS A 32 -8.01 -15.89 13.06
CA CYS A 32 -7.13 -15.05 13.87
C CYS A 32 -7.84 -13.77 14.37
N PRO A 33 -8.89 -13.89 15.20
CA PRO A 33 -9.73 -12.74 15.59
C PRO A 33 -9.00 -11.66 16.39
N GLN A 34 -7.90 -12.00 17.06
CA GLN A 34 -7.04 -11.08 17.82
C GLN A 34 -6.09 -10.25 16.93
N VAL A 35 -5.90 -10.65 15.67
CA VAL A 35 -4.97 -9.97 14.75
C VAL A 35 -5.71 -8.86 14.03
N SER A 36 -5.20 -7.64 14.15
CA SER A 36 -5.72 -6.49 13.42
C SER A 36 -5.25 -6.54 11.96
N VAL A 37 -6.19 -6.37 11.03
CA VAL A 37 -5.88 -6.21 9.60
C VAL A 37 -5.86 -4.72 9.28
N GLU A 38 -4.87 -4.31 8.50
CA GLU A 38 -4.74 -2.94 8.00
C GLU A 38 -4.63 -2.93 6.47
N PHE A 39 -5.16 -1.88 5.84
CA PHE A 39 -5.02 -1.66 4.41
C PHE A 39 -3.98 -0.60 4.13
N ILE A 40 -2.94 -0.99 3.39
CA ILE A 40 -1.94 -0.06 2.84
C ILE A 40 -2.23 0.11 1.35
N THR A 41 -2.36 1.36 0.93
CA THR A 41 -2.79 1.73 -0.42
C THR A 41 -1.83 2.76 -1.00
N THR A 42 -1.32 2.48 -2.20
CA THR A 42 -0.63 3.47 -3.01
C THR A 42 -1.66 4.30 -3.77
N VAL A 43 -1.67 5.60 -3.54
CA VAL A 43 -2.58 6.56 -4.13
C VAL A 43 -1.99 7.08 -5.43
N THR A 44 -2.76 6.93 -6.50
CA THR A 44 -2.43 7.30 -7.86
C THR A 44 -3.57 8.11 -8.46
N ARG A 45 -3.35 8.74 -9.60
CA ARG A 45 -4.42 9.39 -10.35
C ARG A 45 -5.58 8.44 -10.69
N ALA A 46 -5.32 7.15 -10.85
CA ALA A 46 -6.32 6.17 -11.26
C ALA A 46 -7.29 5.75 -10.14
N ASN A 47 -6.94 5.96 -8.87
CA ASN A 47 -7.75 5.49 -7.73
C ASN A 47 -8.06 6.57 -6.69
N VAL A 48 -7.49 7.77 -6.79
CA VAL A 48 -7.63 8.83 -5.76
C VAL A 48 -9.07 9.19 -5.41
N ASP A 49 -9.98 9.12 -6.39
CA ASP A 49 -11.39 9.46 -6.18
C ASP A 49 -12.24 8.29 -5.65
N GLU A 50 -11.67 7.07 -5.63
CA GLU A 50 -12.37 5.83 -5.23
C GLU A 50 -12.00 5.35 -3.83
N LEU A 51 -11.10 6.06 -3.14
CA LEU A 51 -10.56 5.63 -1.85
C LEU A 51 -11.60 5.67 -0.72
N GLU A 52 -12.66 6.47 -0.84
CA GLU A 52 -13.78 6.41 0.11
C GLU A 52 -14.50 5.04 0.06
N ALA A 53 -14.72 4.51 -1.14
CA ALA A 53 -15.32 3.18 -1.31
C ALA A 53 -14.42 2.08 -0.75
N LEU A 54 -13.09 2.26 -0.83
CA LEU A 54 -12.12 1.35 -0.22
C LEU A 54 -12.21 1.38 1.32
N VAL A 55 -12.41 2.56 1.92
CA VAL A 55 -12.60 2.68 3.37
C VAL A 55 -13.90 2.01 3.81
N GLU A 56 -15.02 2.27 3.14
CA GLU A 56 -16.30 1.63 3.46
C GLU A 56 -16.22 0.10 3.34
N LEU A 57 -15.59 -0.40 2.27
CA LEU A 57 -15.36 -1.84 2.10
C LEU A 57 -14.51 -2.38 3.25
N GLY A 58 -13.38 -1.74 3.57
CA GLY A 58 -12.51 -2.18 4.66
C GLY A 58 -13.24 -2.21 6.00
N LEU A 59 -14.00 -1.17 6.32
CA LEU A 59 -14.82 -1.12 7.54
C LEU A 59 -15.84 -2.27 7.58
N GLY A 60 -16.50 -2.57 6.46
CA GLY A 60 -17.40 -3.72 6.34
C GLY A 60 -16.70 -5.07 6.57
N LEU A 61 -15.41 -5.17 6.23
CA LEU A 61 -14.56 -6.33 6.52
C LEU A 61 -13.93 -6.29 7.92
N GLY A 62 -14.23 -5.27 8.73
CA GLY A 62 -13.66 -5.02 10.05
C GLY A 62 -12.18 -4.64 10.06
N VAL A 63 -11.67 -4.12 8.95
CA VAL A 63 -10.40 -3.40 8.88
C VAL A 63 -10.60 -2.04 9.56
N GLN A 64 -9.75 -1.73 10.53
CA GLN A 64 -9.87 -0.48 11.31
C GLN A 64 -8.80 0.54 10.95
N ARG A 65 -7.73 0.12 10.28
CA ARG A 65 -6.57 0.98 9.99
C ARG A 65 -6.27 1.04 8.50
N PHE A 66 -6.08 2.27 8.01
CA PHE A 66 -5.85 2.58 6.61
C PHE A 66 -4.64 3.50 6.47
N ILE A 67 -3.72 3.12 5.59
CA ILE A 67 -2.50 3.87 5.29
C ILE A 67 -2.51 4.23 3.81
N PHE A 68 -2.68 5.52 3.53
CA PHE A 68 -2.66 6.08 2.18
C PHE A 68 -1.29 6.68 1.90
N ARG A 69 -0.60 6.17 0.89
CA ARG A 69 0.74 6.63 0.49
C ARG A 69 0.67 7.25 -0.88
N GLU A 70 1.06 8.50 -1.02
CA GLU A 70 1.14 9.14 -2.32
C GLU A 70 2.17 8.44 -3.22
N LEU A 71 1.81 8.18 -4.48
CA LEU A 71 2.76 7.66 -5.45
C LEU A 71 3.81 8.72 -5.77
N PHE A 72 5.08 8.33 -5.61
CA PHE A 72 6.23 9.08 -6.09
C PHE A 72 6.99 8.26 -7.13
N TYR A 73 7.83 8.94 -7.92
CA TYR A 73 8.54 8.34 -9.03
C TYR A 73 9.95 8.89 -9.14
N TYR A 74 10.93 7.99 -9.17
CA TYR A 74 12.31 8.31 -9.50
C TYR A 74 12.60 7.87 -10.93
N PRO A 75 12.85 8.80 -11.87
CA PRO A 75 13.11 8.48 -13.27
C PRO A 75 14.29 7.54 -13.49
N ASP A 76 15.26 7.52 -12.58
CA ASP A 76 16.46 6.69 -12.68
C ASP A 76 16.25 5.23 -12.24
N ASN A 77 15.05 4.85 -11.78
CA ASN A 77 14.76 3.50 -11.30
C ASN A 77 14.41 2.54 -12.45
N ASN A 78 15.26 1.54 -12.72
CA ASN A 78 15.11 0.59 -13.82
C ASN A 78 14.06 -0.53 -13.62
N VAL A 79 13.32 -0.53 -12.51
CA VAL A 79 12.34 -1.58 -12.18
C VAL A 79 10.93 -1.22 -12.65
N VAL A 80 10.64 0.05 -12.91
CA VAL A 80 9.28 0.52 -13.21
C VAL A 80 9.05 0.73 -14.70
N ASP A 81 7.80 0.55 -15.14
CA ASP A 81 7.38 0.91 -16.50
C ASP A 81 7.29 2.44 -16.63
N HIS A 82 8.41 3.06 -16.99
CA HIS A 82 8.56 4.50 -17.14
C HIS A 82 7.52 5.14 -18.07
N SER A 83 7.00 4.38 -19.06
CA SER A 83 6.01 4.91 -20.00
C SER A 83 4.66 5.17 -19.34
N ARG A 84 4.32 4.40 -18.29
CA ARG A 84 3.04 4.50 -17.58
C ARG A 84 3.07 5.44 -16.39
N MET A 85 4.23 5.65 -15.77
CA MET A 85 4.37 6.42 -14.53
C MET A 85 3.78 7.84 -14.60
N PRO A 86 4.01 8.66 -15.65
CA PRO A 86 3.46 10.01 -15.72
C PRO A 86 1.92 10.07 -15.66
N GLY A 87 1.25 9.03 -16.16
CA GLY A 87 -0.22 8.93 -16.12
C GLY A 87 -0.76 8.59 -14.73
N LEU A 88 0.06 8.00 -13.86
CA LEU A 88 -0.32 7.58 -12.51
C LEU A 88 -0.02 8.62 -11.43
N LEU A 89 0.88 9.57 -11.70
CA LEU A 89 1.22 10.62 -10.75
C LEU A 89 0.03 11.55 -10.49
N LEU A 90 -0.17 11.91 -9.23
CA LEU A 90 -1.19 12.89 -8.85
C LEU A 90 -0.82 14.28 -9.36
N GLN A 91 -1.84 15.08 -9.63
CA GLN A 91 -1.70 16.52 -9.80
C GLN A 91 -1.57 17.18 -8.42
N SER A 92 -0.96 18.36 -8.40
CA SER A 92 -0.81 19.14 -7.17
C SER A 92 -2.15 19.33 -6.46
N GLY A 93 -2.17 19.08 -5.15
CA GLY A 93 -3.35 19.22 -4.30
C GLY A 93 -4.35 18.05 -4.33
N GLN A 94 -4.27 17.11 -5.28
CA GLN A 94 -5.22 15.98 -5.33
C GLN A 94 -5.14 15.10 -4.09
N PHE A 95 -3.92 14.79 -3.61
CA PHE A 95 -3.74 13.99 -2.40
C PHE A 95 -4.30 14.70 -1.16
N SER A 96 -4.07 16.01 -1.03
CA SER A 96 -4.61 16.82 0.07
C SER A 96 -6.13 16.88 0.01
N ALA A 97 -6.72 17.09 -1.18
CA ALA A 97 -8.17 17.13 -1.35
C ALA A 97 -8.82 15.79 -0.97
N MET A 98 -8.22 14.67 -1.41
CA MET A 98 -8.67 13.34 -1.01
C MET A 98 -8.55 13.12 0.51
N THR A 99 -7.45 13.56 1.11
CA THR A 99 -7.22 13.46 2.56
C THR A 99 -8.35 14.15 3.35
N GLU A 100 -8.70 15.38 2.97
CA GLU A 100 -9.77 16.14 3.63
C GLU A 100 -11.13 15.46 3.47
N ARG A 101 -11.46 14.96 2.26
CA ARG A 101 -12.69 14.19 2.04
C ARG A 101 -12.77 12.96 2.96
N ILE A 102 -11.74 12.11 2.97
CA ILE A 102 -11.74 10.90 3.79
C ILE A 102 -11.80 11.24 5.29
N LYS A 103 -11.00 12.20 5.76
CA LYS A 103 -11.03 12.61 7.18
C LYS A 103 -12.41 13.10 7.58
N SER A 104 -13.02 13.99 6.79
CA SER A 104 -14.33 14.57 7.11
C SER A 104 -15.42 13.52 7.32
N ARG A 105 -15.32 12.37 6.65
CA ARG A 105 -16.34 11.32 6.66
C ARG A 105 -16.04 10.16 7.61
N TYR A 106 -14.77 9.81 7.78
CA TYR A 106 -14.36 8.57 8.46
C TYR A 106 -13.54 8.77 9.72
N GLN A 107 -13.15 10.00 10.05
CA GLN A 107 -12.44 10.29 11.28
C GLN A 107 -13.28 9.84 12.50
N GLY A 108 -12.64 9.12 13.42
CA GLY A 108 -13.29 8.53 14.59
C GLY A 108 -13.93 7.15 14.34
N ARG A 109 -14.09 6.72 13.08
CA ARG A 109 -14.51 5.36 12.71
C ARG A 109 -13.34 4.46 12.30
N ALA A 110 -12.25 5.07 11.85
CA ALA A 110 -11.03 4.39 11.40
C ALA A 110 -9.78 5.14 11.89
N ASP A 111 -8.68 4.39 12.05
CA ASP A 111 -7.33 4.96 12.14
C ASP A 111 -6.82 5.25 10.72
N LEU A 112 -6.59 6.53 10.42
CA LEU A 112 -6.31 7.03 9.08
C LEU A 112 -4.93 7.68 9.06
N ILE A 113 -4.00 7.09 8.31
CA ILE A 113 -2.64 7.59 8.13
C ILE A 113 -2.47 8.03 6.67
N PHE A 114 -2.01 9.26 6.50
CA PHE A 114 -1.74 9.85 5.19
C PHE A 114 -0.25 10.17 5.10
N ALA A 115 0.43 9.58 4.12
CA ALA A 115 1.84 9.78 3.85
C ALA A 115 1.98 10.46 2.47
N PRO A 116 2.03 11.80 2.41
CA PRO A 116 2.29 12.51 1.18
C PRO A 116 3.75 12.28 0.74
N ASN A 117 4.04 12.59 -0.53
CA ASN A 117 5.35 12.29 -1.11
C ASN A 117 6.52 12.88 -0.28
N GLU A 118 6.39 14.10 0.24
CA GLU A 118 7.48 14.77 0.96
C GLU A 118 7.95 13.97 2.19
N VAL A 119 7.03 13.25 2.84
CA VAL A 119 7.32 12.39 4.00
C VAL A 119 7.97 11.08 3.57
N LEU A 120 7.55 10.53 2.42
CA LEU A 120 8.07 9.29 1.87
C LEU A 120 9.49 9.45 1.33
N ASP A 121 9.76 10.56 0.63
CA ASP A 121 11.09 10.92 0.12
C ASP A 121 12.12 11.02 1.25
N ALA A 122 11.77 11.67 2.38
CA ALA A 122 12.64 11.76 3.54
C ALA A 122 12.96 10.38 4.14
N SER A 123 11.95 9.50 4.21
CA SER A 123 12.10 8.14 4.72
C SER A 123 12.96 7.26 3.79
N ALA A 124 12.77 7.38 2.48
CA ALA A 124 13.52 6.64 1.46
C ALA A 124 15.00 7.04 1.42
N ARG A 125 15.29 8.33 1.57
CA ARG A 125 16.68 8.84 1.70
C ARG A 125 17.36 8.27 2.93
N THR A 126 16.69 8.33 4.08
CA THR A 126 17.21 7.77 5.35
C THR A 126 17.49 6.27 5.24
N MET A 127 16.60 5.50 4.60
CA MET A 127 16.82 4.06 4.36
C MET A 127 18.00 3.79 3.43
N THR A 128 18.19 4.61 2.40
CA THR A 128 19.31 4.48 1.44
C THR A 128 20.65 4.84 2.09
N GLU A 129 20.66 5.83 2.98
CA GLU A 129 21.83 6.19 3.77
C GLU A 129 22.20 5.11 4.79
N ASN A 130 21.20 4.50 5.44
CA ASN A 130 21.42 3.40 6.38
C ASN A 130 21.82 2.09 5.71
N SER A 131 21.31 1.78 4.51
CA SER A 131 21.69 0.56 3.78
C SER A 131 23.14 0.60 3.28
N LYS A 132 23.69 1.80 3.05
CA LYS A 132 25.13 1.99 2.78
C LYS A 132 26.02 1.72 3.99
N PHE A 133 25.46 1.65 5.20
CA PHE A 133 26.21 1.39 6.44
C PHE A 133 26.19 -0.09 6.90
N VAL A 134 25.35 -0.97 6.33
CA VAL A 134 25.31 -2.41 6.66
C VAL A 134 26.25 -3.23 5.78
N GLY A 135 27.40 -2.65 5.42
CA GLY A 135 28.49 -3.28 4.68
C GLY A 135 29.63 -3.79 5.58
N ARG A 136 29.35 -4.22 6.81
CA ARG A 136 30.33 -4.93 7.65
C ARG A 136 29.74 -6.25 8.15
N ASP A 137 30.33 -7.32 7.63
CA ASP A 137 30.40 -8.68 8.15
C ASP A 137 29.22 -9.17 9.01
N VAL A 138 28.28 -9.86 8.38
CA VAL A 138 27.52 -10.90 9.07
C VAL A 138 27.62 -12.17 8.22
N GLY A 139 28.49 -13.08 8.64
CA GLY A 139 28.67 -14.39 8.04
C GLY A 139 27.36 -15.17 8.07
N VAL A 140 26.82 -15.49 6.89
CA VAL A 140 25.66 -16.36 6.74
C VAL A 140 26.16 -17.81 6.71
N VAL A 141 25.86 -18.55 7.77
CA VAL A 141 26.05 -20.01 7.82
C VAL A 141 24.92 -20.64 7.02
N TRP A 142 25.26 -21.29 5.90
CA TRP A 142 24.33 -22.15 5.16
C TRP A 142 24.30 -23.53 5.83
N LEU A 143 23.18 -23.89 6.44
CA LEU A 143 22.89 -25.28 6.83
C LEU A 143 22.33 -26.01 5.60
N HIS A 144 23.15 -26.86 4.98
CA HIS A 144 22.68 -27.84 4.02
C HIS A 144 21.84 -28.89 4.77
N ALA A 145 20.56 -28.99 4.42
CA ALA A 145 19.75 -30.15 4.77
C ALA A 145 20.10 -31.30 3.82
N ASP A 146 20.62 -32.37 4.42
CA ASP A 146 20.97 -33.65 3.82
C ASP A 146 19.68 -34.38 3.42
N GLU A 147 19.43 -34.53 2.12
CA GLU A 147 18.33 -35.36 1.59
C GLU A 147 18.73 -36.83 1.64
N ARG A 148 18.14 -37.59 2.57
CA ARG A 148 18.07 -39.05 2.49
C ARG A 148 16.62 -39.49 2.32
N ASN A 149 16.31 -40.05 1.15
CA ASN A 149 15.70 -41.37 1.04
C ASN A 149 15.94 -41.96 -0.36
#